data_AF-A0A3D1RCJ9-F1
#
_entry.id   AF-A0A3D1RCJ9-F1
#
_cell.length_a   1.000
_cell.length_b   1.000
_cell.length_c   1.000
_cell.angle_alpha   90.00
_cell.angle_beta   90.00
_cell.angle_gamma   90.00
#
_symmetry.space_group_name_H-M   'P 1'
#
loop_
_entity.id
_entity.type
_entity.pdbx_description
1 polymer ?
#
loop_
_entity_poly.entity_id
_entity_poly.type
_entity_poly.pdbx_seq_one_letter_code
_entity_poly.pdbx_strand_id
1 'polypeptide(L)'
;MEFTKMRLLKSEEGSGATNMVWLAGLAALVYFGIMYVPPYVEQYEVKQVLREAANQAYRERSDDKLRSFIQTKCKQIGSHYEIRDGEERNLPGIVLLDDNIFVTRDETAQSIILQVEYEKHIYFPFTKKQRLLRFSPSVKGDLTPVQW
;
A
#
# COMPACT_ATOMS: atom_id res chain seq x y z
N MET A 1 25.30 70.01 -3.47
CA MET A 1 24.72 69.12 -4.49
C MET A 1 25.71 67.98 -4.69
N GLU A 2 25.52 66.85 -4.00
CA GLU A 2 26.12 65.56 -4.37
C GLU A 2 25.32 64.45 -3.69
N PHE A 3 24.66 63.65 -4.53
CA PHE A 3 23.90 62.46 -4.19
C PHE A 3 24.86 61.28 -4.01
N THR A 4 25.32 61.02 -2.79
CA THR A 4 26.05 59.77 -2.52
C THR A 4 25.06 58.64 -2.27
N LYS A 5 24.68 58.03 -3.38
CA LYS A 5 23.97 56.75 -3.56
C LYS A 5 24.32 55.74 -2.44
N MET A 6 23.51 55.65 -1.39
CA MET A 6 23.47 54.47 -0.52
C MET A 6 22.90 53.31 -1.34
N ARG A 7 23.81 52.59 -1.99
CA ARG A 7 23.52 51.39 -2.75
C ARG A 7 23.11 50.31 -1.74
N LEU A 8 21.81 50.04 -1.71
CA LEU A 8 21.18 48.89 -1.06
C LEU A 8 21.97 47.61 -1.36
N LEU A 9 22.82 47.17 -0.43
CA LEU A 9 23.21 45.77 -0.34
C LEU A 9 22.07 45.04 0.35
N LYS A 10 20.96 44.88 -0.39
CA LYS A 10 19.96 43.88 -0.03
C LYS A 10 20.62 42.53 -0.31
N SER A 11 21.14 41.92 0.76
CA SER A 11 21.72 40.57 0.74
C SER A 11 20.79 39.63 -0.04
N GLU A 12 21.28 39.13 -1.18
CA GLU A 12 20.66 38.08 -1.99
C GLU A 12 20.90 36.68 -1.39
N GLU A 13 21.34 36.57 -0.13
CA GLU A 13 21.61 35.28 0.52
C GLU A 13 20.32 34.49 0.80
N GLY A 14 19.15 35.17 0.81
CA GLY A 14 17.86 34.55 1.06
C GLY A 14 17.32 33.66 -0.08
N SER A 15 17.79 33.84 -1.32
CA SER A 15 17.29 33.06 -2.47
C SER A 15 17.98 31.70 -2.58
N GLY A 16 19.31 31.67 -2.42
CA GLY A 16 20.09 30.43 -2.55
C GLY A 16 19.75 29.39 -1.47
N ALA A 17 19.69 29.81 -0.21
CA ALA A 17 19.33 28.92 0.90
C ALA A 17 17.90 28.40 0.79
N THR A 18 16.94 29.28 0.42
CA THR A 18 15.54 28.88 0.22
C THR A 18 15.39 27.87 -0.91
N ASN A 19 16.07 28.09 -2.04
CA ASN A 19 16.05 27.17 -3.18
C ASN A 19 16.67 25.81 -2.82
N MET A 20 17.76 25.80 -2.04
CA MET A 20 18.36 24.55 -1.55
C MET A 20 17.41 23.77 -0.64
N VAL A 21 16.68 24.45 0.25
CA VAL A 21 15.67 23.81 1.12
C VAL A 21 14.56 23.19 0.29
N TRP A 22 14.05 23.89 -0.74
CA TRP A 22 13.03 23.34 -1.64
C TRP A 22 13.52 22.12 -2.41
N LEU A 23 14.74 22.17 -2.95
CA LEU A 23 15.34 21.04 -3.66
C LEU A 23 15.55 19.83 -2.73
N ALA A 24 16.04 20.06 -1.52
CA ALA A 24 16.19 19.00 -0.52
C ALA A 24 14.82 18.40 -0.12
N GLY A 25 13.81 19.26 0.05
CA GLY A 25 12.44 18.81 0.34
C GLY A 25 11.84 17.98 -0.80
N LEU A 26 12.00 18.41 -2.05
CA LEU A 26 11.54 17.66 -3.22
C LEU A 26 12.26 16.32 -3.35
N ALA A 27 13.58 16.30 -3.16
CA ALA A 27 14.36 15.07 -3.19
C ALA A 27 13.91 14.08 -2.10
N ALA A 28 13.65 14.56 -0.89
CA ALA A 28 13.10 13.75 0.20
C ALA A 28 11.71 13.20 -0.17
N LEU A 29 10.83 14.02 -0.75
CA LEU A 29 9.49 13.60 -1.18
C LEU A 29 9.56 12.49 -2.23
N VAL A 30 10.39 12.65 -3.27
CA VAL A 30 10.59 11.63 -4.30
C VAL A 30 11.14 10.35 -3.70
N TYR A 31 12.14 10.45 -2.83
CA TYR A 31 12.74 9.29 -2.17
C TYR A 31 11.71 8.49 -1.36
N PHE A 32 10.93 9.17 -0.51
CA PHE A 32 9.87 8.51 0.26
C PHE A 32 8.73 8.02 -0.63
N GLY A 33 8.40 8.75 -1.70
CA GLY A 33 7.40 8.34 -2.68
C GLY A 33 7.74 7.00 -3.32
N ILE A 34 8.97 6.82 -3.81
CA ILE A 34 9.43 5.56 -4.42
C ILE A 34 9.32 4.38 -3.45
N MET A 35 9.54 4.62 -2.15
CA MET A 35 9.52 3.57 -1.13
C MET A 35 8.12 3.21 -0.63
N TYR A 36 7.26 4.22 -0.42
CA TYR A 36 5.94 4.02 0.18
C TYR A 36 4.83 3.85 -0.86
N VAL A 37 4.92 4.40 -2.07
CA VAL A 37 3.85 4.26 -3.06
C VAL A 37 3.58 2.80 -3.44
N PRO A 38 4.59 1.96 -3.78
CA PRO A 38 4.34 0.57 -4.18
C PRO A 38 3.51 -0.25 -3.17
N PRO A 39 3.82 -0.30 -1.87
CA PRO A 39 3.03 -1.10 -0.93
C PRO A 39 1.60 -0.57 -0.73
N TYR A 40 1.36 0.74 -0.88
CA TYR A 40 0.00 1.29 -0.84
C TYR A 40 -0.80 1.00 -2.12
N VAL A 41 -0.14 0.93 -3.27
CA VAL A 41 -0.77 0.48 -4.53
C VAL A 41 -1.16 -0.99 -4.42
N GLU A 42 -0.27 -1.85 -3.93
CA GLU A 42 -0.57 -3.27 -3.67
C GLU A 42 -1.75 -3.43 -2.69
N GLN A 43 -1.82 -2.62 -1.62
CA GLN A 43 -2.96 -2.62 -0.70
C GLN A 43 -4.27 -2.27 -1.41
N TYR A 44 -4.24 -1.33 -2.35
CA TYR A 44 -5.41 -0.96 -3.13
C TYR A 44 -5.86 -2.11 -4.05
N GLU A 45 -4.92 -2.80 -4.72
CA GLU A 45 -5.20 -3.99 -5.53
C GLU A 45 -5.78 -5.12 -4.68
N VAL A 46 -5.26 -5.37 -3.48
CA VAL A 46 -5.84 -6.35 -2.54
C VAL A 46 -7.28 -5.98 -2.19
N LYS A 47 -7.57 -4.69 -1.93
CA LYS A 47 -8.97 -4.26 -1.71
C LYS A 47 -9.87 -4.52 -2.92
N GLN A 48 -9.36 -4.40 -4.14
CA GLN A 48 -10.13 -4.72 -5.35
C GLN A 48 -10.44 -6.22 -5.42
N VAL A 49 -9.46 -7.08 -5.14
CA VAL A 49 -9.67 -8.54 -5.04
C VAL A 49 -10.73 -8.88 -4.00
N LEU A 50 -10.72 -8.22 -2.83
CA LEU A 50 -11.74 -8.44 -1.80
C LEU A 50 -13.14 -7.99 -2.26
N ARG A 51 -13.24 -6.91 -3.04
CA ARG A 51 -14.51 -6.50 -3.66
C ARG A 51 -15.01 -7.52 -4.68
N GLU A 52 -14.12 -8.06 -5.51
CA GLU A 52 -14.47 -9.12 -6.45
C GLU A 52 -14.95 -10.39 -5.73
N ALA A 53 -14.25 -10.79 -4.67
CA ALA A 53 -14.63 -11.93 -3.83
C ALA A 53 -16.00 -11.69 -3.16
N ALA A 54 -16.24 -10.49 -2.63
CA ALA A 54 -17.52 -10.12 -2.03
C ALA A 54 -18.67 -10.19 -3.05
N ASN A 55 -18.47 -9.72 -4.27
CA ASN A 55 -19.46 -9.82 -5.35
C ASN A 55 -19.74 -11.28 -5.76
N GLN A 56 -18.72 -12.15 -5.70
CA GLN A 56 -18.89 -13.58 -5.96
C GLN A 56 -19.57 -14.32 -4.81
N ALA A 57 -19.47 -13.82 -3.57
CA ALA A 57 -20.00 -14.47 -2.37
C ALA A 57 -21.53 -14.65 -2.35
N TYR A 58 -22.26 -13.92 -3.21
CA TYR A 58 -23.68 -14.18 -3.44
C TYR A 58 -23.91 -15.54 -4.13
N ARG A 59 -23.10 -15.84 -5.15
CA ARG A 59 -23.18 -17.09 -5.93
C ARG A 59 -22.45 -18.23 -5.24
N GLU A 60 -21.32 -17.94 -4.61
CA GLU A 60 -20.48 -18.92 -3.92
C GLU A 60 -20.68 -18.84 -2.41
N ARG A 61 -21.36 -19.85 -1.86
CA ARG A 61 -21.68 -19.96 -0.43
C ARG A 61 -20.56 -20.59 0.38
N SER A 62 -19.60 -21.27 -0.26
CA SER A 62 -18.46 -21.86 0.44
C SER A 62 -17.40 -20.82 0.76
N ASP A 63 -17.08 -20.69 2.04
CA ASP A 63 -16.02 -19.79 2.52
C ASP A 63 -14.63 -20.29 2.13
N ASP A 64 -14.41 -21.61 2.07
CA ASP A 64 -13.15 -22.22 1.63
C ASP A 64 -12.81 -21.84 0.18
N LYS A 65 -13.83 -21.82 -0.69
CA LYS A 65 -13.66 -21.39 -2.08
C LYS A 65 -13.37 -19.89 -2.18
N LEU A 66 -14.01 -19.06 -1.34
CA LEU A 66 -13.70 -17.63 -1.28
C LEU A 66 -12.26 -17.38 -0.79
N ARG A 67 -11.81 -18.10 0.25
CA ARG A 67 -10.43 -18.04 0.74
C ARG A 67 -9.45 -18.45 -0.35
N SER A 68 -9.69 -19.57 -1.02
CA SER A 68 -8.86 -20.06 -2.13
C SER A 68 -8.79 -19.05 -3.29
N PHE A 69 -9.92 -18.40 -3.61
CA PHE A 69 -9.97 -17.35 -4.63
C PHE A 69 -9.10 -16.14 -4.22
N ILE A 70 -9.25 -15.65 -2.99
CA ILE A 70 -8.46 -14.53 -2.46
C ILE A 70 -6.97 -14.87 -2.48
N GLN A 71 -6.58 -16.05 -1.99
CA GLN A 71 -5.17 -16.50 -2.00
C GLN A 71 -4.59 -16.53 -3.41
N THR A 72 -5.33 -17.11 -4.36
CA THR A 72 -4.87 -17.25 -5.75
C THR A 72 -4.65 -15.89 -6.40
N LYS A 73 -5.56 -14.94 -6.16
CA LYS A 73 -5.47 -13.59 -6.70
C LYS A 73 -4.38 -12.77 -6.03
N CYS A 74 -4.24 -12.84 -4.71
CA CYS A 74 -3.20 -12.12 -3.98
C CYS A 74 -1.78 -12.62 -4.32
N LYS A 75 -1.61 -13.90 -4.69
CA LYS A 75 -0.33 -14.42 -5.24
C LYS A 75 0.08 -13.77 -6.56
N GLN A 76 -0.81 -13.04 -7.23
CA GLN A 76 -0.51 -12.31 -8.47
C GLN A 76 -0.18 -10.83 -8.22
N ILE A 77 -0.36 -10.34 -6.99
CA ILE A 77 -0.18 -8.94 -6.63
C ILE A 77 1.20 -8.75 -6.03
N GLY A 78 1.97 -7.81 -6.57
CA GLY A 78 3.22 -7.35 -5.97
C GLY A 78 4.29 -8.44 -5.82
N SER A 79 4.99 -8.41 -4.71
CA SER A 79 6.10 -9.31 -4.38
C SER A 79 6.28 -9.50 -2.88
N HIS A 80 7.04 -10.48 -2.43
CA HIS A 80 7.41 -10.67 -1.03
C HIS A 80 8.85 -11.15 -0.93
N TYR A 81 9.48 -10.87 0.21
CA TYR A 81 10.80 -11.42 0.53
C TYR A 81 10.62 -12.76 1.23
N GLU A 82 11.33 -13.77 0.75
CA GLU A 82 11.42 -15.08 1.38
C GLU A 82 12.90 -15.43 1.58
N ILE A 83 13.25 -15.98 2.74
CA ILE A 83 14.59 -16.51 2.98
C ILE A 83 14.56 -17.99 2.57
N ARG A 84 15.22 -18.32 1.47
CA ARG A 84 15.33 -19.68 0.97
C ARG A 84 16.80 -20.05 0.84
N ASP A 85 17.20 -21.17 1.45
CA ASP A 85 18.57 -21.69 1.41
C ASP A 85 19.64 -20.68 1.91
N GLY A 86 19.26 -19.80 2.84
CA GLY A 86 20.14 -18.76 3.39
C GLY A 86 20.28 -17.50 2.52
N GLU A 87 19.59 -17.43 1.39
CA GLU A 87 19.51 -16.25 0.53
C GLU A 87 18.13 -15.58 0.62
N GLU A 88 18.11 -14.25 0.82
CA GLU A 88 16.90 -13.45 0.73
C GLU A 88 16.53 -13.24 -0.74
N ARG A 89 15.39 -13.79 -1.17
CA ARG A 89 14.88 -13.68 -2.54
C ARG A 89 13.59 -12.88 -2.57
N ASN A 90 13.51 -11.95 -3.52
CA ASN A 90 12.27 -11.24 -3.81
C ASN A 90 11.45 -12.07 -4.80
N LEU A 91 10.35 -12.65 -4.33
CA LEU A 91 9.45 -13.51 -5.10
C LEU A 91 8.17 -12.74 -5.46
N PRO A 92 7.54 -13.03 -6.61
CA PRO A 92 6.28 -12.40 -6.97
C PRO A 92 5.13 -12.84 -6.05
N GLY A 93 4.15 -11.97 -5.87
CA GLY A 93 2.92 -12.25 -5.14
C GLY A 93 2.96 -11.92 -3.65
N ILE A 94 1.78 -11.73 -3.08
CA ILE A 94 1.55 -11.72 -1.63
C ILE A 94 1.13 -13.14 -1.22
N VAL A 95 1.88 -13.75 -0.31
CA VAL A 95 1.54 -15.06 0.27
C VAL A 95 0.67 -14.84 1.50
N LEU A 96 -0.58 -15.29 1.40
CA LEU A 96 -1.55 -15.28 2.49
C LEU A 96 -1.73 -16.70 3.02
N LEU A 97 -1.61 -16.89 4.32
CA LEU A 97 -2.04 -18.12 4.99
C LEU A 97 -3.55 -18.07 5.24
N ASP A 98 -4.17 -19.22 5.51
CA ASP A 98 -5.61 -19.28 5.81
C ASP A 98 -5.98 -18.44 7.03
N ASP A 99 -5.09 -18.38 8.03
CA ASP A 99 -5.27 -17.59 9.25
C ASP A 99 -5.20 -16.08 9.00
N ASN A 100 -4.71 -15.66 7.84
CA ASN A 100 -4.66 -14.26 7.45
C ASN A 100 -5.95 -13.78 6.77
N ILE A 101 -6.89 -14.68 6.48
CA ILE A 101 -8.11 -14.38 5.72
C ILE A 101 -9.33 -14.58 6.63
N PHE A 102 -10.00 -13.46 6.91
CA PHE A 102 -11.19 -13.42 7.75
C PHE A 102 -12.41 -13.27 6.86
N VAL A 103 -13.32 -14.23 6.98
CA VAL A 103 -14.61 -14.26 6.29
C VAL A 103 -15.69 -14.28 7.36
N THR A 104 -16.47 -13.20 7.43
CA THR A 104 -17.57 -13.07 8.39
C THR A 104 -18.86 -12.82 7.62
N ARG A 105 -19.81 -13.75 7.69
CA ARG A 105 -21.14 -13.58 7.10
C ARG A 105 -22.15 -13.18 8.16
N ASP A 106 -23.01 -12.24 7.80
CA ASP A 106 -24.19 -11.87 8.58
C ASP A 106 -25.43 -12.26 7.77
N GLU A 107 -26.09 -13.33 8.20
CA GLU A 107 -27.30 -13.84 7.56
C GLU A 107 -28.50 -12.91 7.75
N THR A 108 -28.56 -12.19 8.88
CA THR A 108 -29.65 -11.27 9.21
C THR A 108 -29.57 -10.03 8.33
N ALA A 109 -28.39 -9.44 8.24
CA ALA A 109 -28.15 -8.24 7.43
C ALA A 109 -27.88 -8.55 5.94
N GLN A 110 -27.91 -9.83 5.54
CA GLN A 110 -27.53 -10.32 4.23
C GLN A 110 -26.22 -9.68 3.73
N SER A 111 -25.17 -9.72 4.56
CA SER A 111 -23.90 -9.09 4.23
C SER A 111 -22.70 -9.99 4.54
N ILE A 112 -21.57 -9.69 3.90
CA ILE A 112 -20.30 -10.38 4.13
C ILE A 112 -19.20 -9.36 4.37
N ILE A 113 -18.33 -9.64 5.33
CA ILE A 113 -17.11 -8.87 5.58
C ILE A 113 -15.94 -9.78 5.23
N LEU A 114 -15.11 -9.31 4.31
CA LEU A 114 -13.86 -9.95 3.92
C LEU A 114 -12.71 -9.05 4.39
N GLN A 115 -11.78 -9.62 5.14
CA GLN A 115 -10.60 -8.92 5.63
C GLN A 115 -9.38 -9.82 5.44
N VAL A 116 -8.26 -9.18 5.10
CA VAL A 116 -6.97 -9.86 4.94
C VAL A 116 -5.92 -9.12 5.73
N GLU A 117 -5.06 -9.85 6.41
CA GLU A 117 -3.92 -9.31 7.15
C GLU A 117 -2.60 -9.78 6.56
N TYR A 118 -1.69 -8.86 6.26
CA TYR A 118 -0.36 -9.23 5.78
C TYR A 118 0.67 -8.15 6.10
N GLU A 119 1.93 -8.54 6.01
CA GLU A 119 3.06 -7.66 6.30
C GLU A 119 3.91 -7.44 5.04
N LYS A 120 4.54 -6.26 4.97
CA LYS A 120 5.40 -5.87 3.84
C LYS A 120 6.65 -5.17 4.35
N HIS A 121 7.80 -5.60 3.87
CA HIS A 121 9.08 -4.96 4.17
C HIS A 121 9.38 -3.87 3.14
N ILE A 122 9.61 -2.65 3.63
CA ILE A 122 10.20 -1.57 2.83
C ILE A 122 11.69 -1.52 3.13
N TYR A 123 12.50 -1.55 2.09
CA TYR A 123 13.95 -1.41 2.18
C TYR A 123 14.38 0.03 1.85
N PHE A 124 15.09 0.68 2.76
CA PHE A 124 15.64 2.03 2.55
C PHE A 124 17.09 1.93 2.08
N PRO A 125 17.39 2.12 0.78
CA PRO A 125 18.71 1.82 0.22
C PRO A 125 19.82 2.68 0.82
N PHE A 126 19.55 3.94 1.17
CA PHE A 126 20.58 4.83 1.72
C PHE A 126 20.95 4.52 3.17
N THR A 127 19.99 4.08 3.98
CA THR A 127 20.24 3.77 5.39
C THR A 127 20.44 2.29 5.65
N LYS A 128 20.21 1.43 4.65
CA LYS A 128 20.17 -0.04 4.74
C LYS A 128 19.22 -0.55 5.83
N LYS A 129 18.26 0.28 6.24
CA LYS A 129 17.24 -0.08 7.22
C LYS A 129 16.06 -0.71 6.50
N GLN A 130 15.40 -1.63 7.17
CA GLN A 130 14.10 -2.15 6.77
C GLN A 130 13.02 -1.61 7.70
N ARG A 131 11.83 -1.39 7.17
CA ARG A 131 10.63 -1.10 7.95
C ARG A 131 9.53 -2.08 7.58
N LEU A 132 8.93 -2.68 8.60
CA LEU A 132 7.75 -3.51 8.45
C LEU A 132 6.50 -2.62 8.41
N LEU A 133 5.68 -2.80 7.38
CA LEU A 133 4.32 -2.28 7.30
C LEU A 133 3.34 -3.42 7.48
N ARG A 134 2.30 -3.17 8.27
CA ARG A 134 1.18 -4.09 8.47
C ARG A 134 -0.05 -3.54 7.76
N PHE A 135 -0.69 -4.38 6.96
CA PHE A 135 -1.89 -4.03 6.22
C PHE A 135 -3.04 -4.92 6.66
N SER A 136 -4.20 -4.31 6.87
CA SER A 136 -5.45 -5.00 7.21
C SER A 136 -6.62 -4.46 6.37
N PRO A 137 -6.57 -4.53 5.02
CA PRO A 137 -7.69 -4.13 4.19
C PRO A 137 -8.94 -4.96 4.49
N SER A 138 -10.09 -4.29 4.58
CA SER A 138 -11.39 -4.91 4.72
C SER A 138 -12.40 -4.34 3.72
N VAL A 139 -13.35 -5.17 3.33
CA VAL A 139 -14.46 -4.83 2.44
C VAL A 139 -15.74 -5.46 2.99
N LYS A 140 -16.82 -4.67 3.00
CA LYS A 140 -18.18 -5.16 3.23
C LYS A 140 -18.89 -5.32 1.88
N GLY A 141 -19.43 -6.50 1.63
CA GLY A 141 -20.29 -6.82 0.50
C GLY A 141 -21.73 -7.05 0.93
N ASP A 142 -22.64 -6.75 0.00
CA ASP A 142 -24.06 -7.07 0.13
C ASP A 142 -24.33 -8.42 -0.58
N LEU A 143 -25.12 -9.28 0.06
CA LEU A 143 -25.53 -10.59 -0.47
C LEU A 143 -26.95 -10.54 -1.05
N THR A 144 -27.55 -9.36 -1.20
CA THR A 144 -28.81 -9.20 -1.92
C THR A 144 -28.58 -9.29 -3.43
N PRO A 145 -29.51 -9.90 -4.18
CA PRO A 145 -29.45 -9.89 -5.64
C PRO A 145 -29.56 -8.46 -6.16
N VAL A 146 -28.65 -8.08 -7.07
CA VAL A 146 -28.73 -6.81 -7.78
C VAL A 146 -30.03 -6.78 -8.58
N GLN A 147 -30.97 -5.90 -8.19
CA GLN A 147 -32.16 -5.62 -8.98
C GLN A 147 -31.76 -4.73 -10.14
N TRP A 148 -31.87 -5.26 -11.37
CA TRP A 148 -31.72 -4.51 -12.61
C TRP A 148 -33.08 -4.00 -13.08
#